data_AF-A0A0D3DE75-F1
#
_entry.id   AF-A0A0D3DE75-F1
#
_cell.length_a   1.000
_cell.length_b   1.000
_cell.length_c   1.000
_cell.angle_alpha   90.00
_cell.angle_beta   90.00
_cell.angle_gamma   90.00
#
_symmetry.space_group_name_H-M   'P 1'
#
loop_
_entity.id
_entity.type
_entity.pdbx_description
1 polymer ?
#
loop_
_entity_poly.entity_id
_entity_poly.type
_entity_poly.pdbx_seq_one_letter_code
_entity_poly.pdbx_strand_id
1 'polypeptide(L)'
;MASASLPPPPPSSTSLTSQQSSPPPSQLPIRKMPGSYGLPLVGPLTDRLDYFWFQGPDKFFKSRSEKYKSTVFRTNIPPSFPFLGNVNPNIVAVLDVKSFSYLFDMDLVDKRDVLIGDFRPSLDFYGGIRVGVFLDTTEPKHAKVCMYIQYVAVC
;
A
#
# COMPACT_ATOMS: atom_id res chain seq x y z
N MET A 1 -27.32 9.07 -70.61
CA MET A 1 -27.66 8.48 -69.30
C MET A 1 -26.50 8.72 -68.36
N ALA A 2 -26.63 9.68 -67.44
CA ALA A 2 -25.63 9.98 -66.43
C ALA A 2 -26.35 9.98 -65.08
N SER A 3 -26.02 9.00 -64.22
CA SER A 3 -26.55 8.91 -62.85
C SER A 3 -25.83 9.92 -61.98
N ALA A 4 -26.58 10.90 -61.45
CA ALA A 4 -26.11 11.78 -60.39
C ALA A 4 -26.27 11.06 -59.04
N SER A 5 -25.15 10.85 -58.34
CA SER A 5 -25.12 10.33 -56.96
C SER A 5 -25.37 11.47 -55.97
N LEU A 6 -26.31 11.28 -55.05
CA LEU A 6 -26.60 12.22 -53.96
C LEU A 6 -25.54 12.11 -52.85
N PRO A 7 -25.20 13.21 -52.14
CA PRO A 7 -24.26 13.18 -51.02
C PRO A 7 -24.89 12.54 -49.76
N PRO A 8 -24.06 11.95 -48.87
CA PRO A 8 -24.53 11.30 -47.66
C PRO A 8 -25.09 12.29 -46.62
N PRO A 9 -26.02 11.87 -45.75
CA PRO A 9 -26.59 12.72 -44.72
C PRO A 9 -25.57 13.06 -43.61
N PRO A 10 -25.71 14.21 -42.93
CA PRO A 10 -24.83 14.61 -41.84
C PRO A 10 -24.97 13.69 -40.61
N PRO A 11 -23.92 13.56 -39.77
CA PRO A 11 -23.97 12.69 -38.60
C PRO A 11 -24.95 13.22 -37.55
N SER A 12 -25.80 12.34 -37.04
CA SER A 12 -26.75 12.60 -35.97
C SER A 12 -26.03 13.06 -34.70
N SER A 13 -26.44 14.21 -34.17
CA SER A 13 -25.99 14.72 -32.88
C SER A 13 -26.53 13.85 -31.76
N THR A 14 -25.73 12.93 -31.24
CA THR A 14 -26.09 12.13 -30.06
C THR A 14 -26.07 13.03 -28.83
N SER A 15 -27.28 13.40 -28.40
CA SER A 15 -27.58 14.09 -27.15
C SER A 15 -27.05 13.32 -25.94
N LEU A 16 -26.30 14.04 -25.09
CA LEU A 16 -26.00 13.82 -23.68
C LEU A 16 -26.78 12.67 -23.00
N THR A 17 -26.18 11.47 -22.97
CA THR A 17 -26.67 10.38 -22.12
C THR A 17 -25.92 10.42 -20.78
N SER A 18 -26.62 10.95 -19.77
CA SER A 18 -26.48 10.71 -18.33
C SER A 18 -25.08 10.33 -17.82
N GLN A 19 -24.43 11.29 -17.16
CA GLN A 19 -23.48 10.99 -16.10
C GLN A 19 -24.16 10.04 -15.12
N GLN A 20 -23.76 8.77 -15.17
CA GLN A 20 -24.14 7.77 -14.17
C GLN A 20 -23.51 8.23 -12.87
N SER A 21 -24.30 8.94 -12.04
CA SER A 21 -23.92 9.30 -10.69
C SER A 21 -23.48 8.02 -9.99
N SER A 22 -22.20 7.94 -9.64
CA SER A 22 -21.69 6.90 -8.76
C SER A 22 -22.66 6.79 -7.57
N PRO A 23 -23.13 5.59 -7.21
CA PRO A 23 -23.98 5.46 -6.03
C PRO A 23 -23.26 6.12 -4.85
N PRO A 24 -24.00 6.86 -3.99
CA PRO A 24 -23.38 7.48 -2.82
C PRO A 24 -22.61 6.39 -2.06
N PRO A 25 -21.39 6.68 -1.57
CA PRO A 25 -20.58 5.69 -0.88
C PRO A 25 -21.45 5.08 0.21
N SER A 26 -21.68 3.77 0.13
CA SER A 26 -22.41 3.04 1.14
C SER A 26 -21.73 3.32 2.48
N GLN A 27 -22.39 4.11 3.34
CA GLN A 27 -21.81 4.58 4.59
C GLN A 27 -21.68 3.37 5.52
N LEU A 28 -20.50 2.78 5.53
CA LEU A 28 -20.15 1.73 6.47
C LEU A 28 -20.13 2.31 7.89
N PRO A 29 -20.60 1.56 8.90
CA PRO A 29 -20.56 2.03 10.27
C PRO A 29 -19.11 2.24 10.70
N ILE A 30 -18.80 3.43 11.22
CA ILE A 30 -17.47 3.74 11.76
C ILE A 30 -17.28 2.94 13.05
N ARG A 31 -16.19 2.17 13.10
CA ARG A 31 -15.82 1.36 14.28
C ARG A 31 -14.46 1.80 14.78
N LYS A 32 -14.27 1.76 16.11
CA LYS A 32 -12.94 1.94 16.70
C LYS A 32 -12.05 0.78 16.25
N MET A 33 -10.87 1.10 15.73
CA MET A 33 -9.91 0.09 15.29
C MET A 33 -9.46 -0.78 16.48
N PRO A 34 -9.63 -2.11 16.40
CA PRO A 34 -9.24 -3.02 17.47
C PRO A 34 -7.72 -3.25 17.48
N GLY A 35 -7.25 -3.93 18.53
CA GLY A 35 -5.81 -4.22 18.74
C GLY A 35 -5.11 -3.22 19.66
N SER A 36 -3.91 -3.60 20.08
CA SER A 36 -3.02 -2.85 20.96
C SER A 36 -1.58 -3.22 20.66
N TYR A 37 -0.63 -2.35 21.01
CA TYR A 37 0.81 -2.61 20.91
C TYR A 37 1.39 -3.29 22.15
N GLY A 38 0.58 -3.49 23.20
CA GLY A 38 1.02 -4.05 24.47
C GLY A 38 1.82 -3.06 25.32
N LEU A 39 2.51 -3.58 26.33
CA LEU A 39 3.44 -2.77 27.13
C LEU A 39 4.69 -2.43 26.30
N PRO A 40 5.30 -1.24 26.49
CA PRO A 40 6.55 -0.89 25.83
C PRO A 40 7.61 -1.99 25.99
N LEU A 41 8.33 -2.28 24.91
CA LEU A 41 9.35 -3.35 24.79
C LEU A 41 8.78 -4.78 24.86
N VAL A 42 7.90 -5.09 25.82
CA VAL A 42 7.36 -6.44 26.02
C VAL A 42 6.43 -6.83 24.87
N GLY A 43 5.47 -5.97 24.52
CA GLY A 43 4.51 -6.24 23.44
C GLY A 43 5.17 -6.56 22.10
N PRO A 44 6.05 -5.69 21.59
CA PRO A 44 6.79 -5.94 20.35
C PRO A 44 7.71 -7.17 20.41
N LEU A 45 8.25 -7.52 21.58
CA LEU A 45 9.07 -8.72 21.75
C LEU A 45 8.22 -9.99 21.70
N THR A 46 7.08 -10.02 22.40
CA THR A 46 6.15 -11.15 22.37
C THR A 46 5.59 -11.37 20.97
N ASP A 47 5.14 -10.31 20.30
CA ASP A 47 4.64 -10.39 18.93
C ASP A 47 5.71 -10.89 17.96
N ARG A 48 6.99 -10.53 18.15
CA ARG A 48 8.10 -11.07 17.36
C ARG A 48 8.31 -12.56 17.58
N LEU A 49 8.24 -13.02 18.83
CA LEU A 49 8.36 -14.44 19.14
C LEU A 49 7.20 -15.25 18.53
N ASP A 50 5.98 -14.72 18.60
CA ASP A 50 4.83 -15.30 17.91
C ASP A 50 5.03 -15.35 16.39
N TYR A 51 5.48 -14.24 15.79
CA TYR A 51 5.65 -14.11 14.35
C TYR A 51 6.68 -15.10 13.77
N PHE A 52 7.81 -15.30 14.46
CA PHE A 52 8.91 -16.12 13.95
C PHE A 52 8.98 -17.54 14.51
N TRP A 53 8.62 -17.78 15.78
CA TRP A 53 8.86 -19.05 16.47
C TRP A 53 7.59 -19.80 16.87
N PHE A 54 6.62 -19.15 17.51
CA PHE A 54 5.49 -19.86 18.11
C PHE A 54 4.31 -20.07 17.17
N GLN A 55 4.03 -19.12 16.26
CA GLN A 55 2.86 -19.18 15.36
C GLN A 55 3.26 -19.23 13.89
N GLY A 56 4.23 -18.40 13.50
CA GLY A 56 4.53 -18.13 12.09
C GLY A 56 3.63 -17.03 11.50
N PRO A 57 4.01 -16.42 10.36
CA PRO A 57 3.32 -15.25 9.80
C PRO A 57 1.83 -15.47 9.52
N ASP A 58 1.47 -16.60 8.90
CA ASP A 58 0.09 -16.87 8.50
C ASP A 58 -0.85 -16.97 9.70
N LYS A 59 -0.46 -17.74 10.71
CA LYS A 59 -1.24 -17.91 11.95
C LYS A 59 -1.23 -16.64 12.79
N PHE A 60 -0.13 -15.87 12.75
CA PHE A 60 -0.01 -14.60 13.48
C PHE A 60 -1.13 -13.62 13.10
N PHE A 61 -1.35 -13.43 11.79
CA PHE A 61 -2.40 -12.53 11.32
C PHE A 61 -3.79 -13.13 11.43
N LYS A 62 -3.95 -14.41 11.08
CA LYS A 62 -5.25 -15.09 11.10
C LYS A 62 -5.86 -15.18 12.50
N SER A 63 -5.05 -15.53 13.51
CA SER A 63 -5.54 -15.60 14.90
C SER A 63 -5.99 -14.24 15.43
N ARG A 64 -5.30 -13.16 15.05
CA ARG A 64 -5.65 -11.78 15.46
C ARG A 64 -6.91 -11.29 14.72
N SER A 65 -7.07 -11.61 13.44
CA SER A 65 -8.27 -11.25 12.69
C SER A 65 -9.52 -11.94 13.25
N GLU A 66 -9.41 -13.22 13.61
CA GLU A 66 -10.48 -14.00 14.26
C GLU A 66 -10.80 -13.45 15.65
N LYS A 67 -9.77 -13.16 16.48
CA LYS A 67 -9.92 -12.59 17.83
C LYS A 67 -10.65 -11.26 17.82
N TYR A 68 -10.30 -10.36 16.89
CA TYR A 68 -10.87 -9.02 16.81
C TYR A 68 -12.13 -8.94 15.93
N LYS A 69 -12.48 -10.02 15.21
CA LYS A 69 -13.53 -10.06 14.19
C LYS A 69 -13.38 -8.90 13.20
N SER A 70 -12.12 -8.63 12.80
CA SER A 70 -11.74 -7.52 11.94
C SER A 70 -10.54 -7.88 11.09
N THR A 71 -10.56 -7.48 9.82
CA THR A 71 -9.41 -7.58 8.89
C THR A 71 -8.46 -6.40 9.02
N VAL A 72 -8.84 -5.37 9.79
CA VAL A 72 -8.03 -4.19 10.07
C VAL A 72 -7.83 -4.07 11.58
N PHE A 73 -6.59 -4.09 12.05
CA PHE A 73 -6.26 -4.03 13.48
C PHE A 73 -4.82 -3.56 13.75
N ARG A 74 -4.59 -3.07 14.97
CA ARG A 74 -3.25 -2.72 15.47
C ARG A 74 -2.50 -3.95 15.96
N THR A 75 -1.23 -4.05 15.58
CA THR A 75 -0.31 -5.09 16.04
C THR A 75 1.14 -4.59 15.91
N ASN A 76 2.09 -5.29 16.51
CA ASN A 76 3.51 -5.07 16.22
C ASN A 76 3.97 -6.00 15.08
N ILE A 77 4.94 -5.55 14.29
CA ILE A 77 5.63 -6.38 13.29
C ILE A 77 7.14 -6.32 13.52
N PRO A 78 7.90 -7.40 13.21
CA PRO A 78 9.35 -7.30 13.16
C PRO A 78 9.80 -6.34 12.05
N PRO A 79 10.92 -5.62 12.21
CA PRO A 79 11.94 -5.80 13.25
C PRO A 79 11.64 -5.00 14.53
N SER A 80 11.50 -5.71 15.66
CA SER A 80 11.28 -5.12 16.99
C SER A 80 12.46 -5.34 17.95
N PHE A 81 13.67 -5.43 17.42
CA PHE A 81 14.83 -5.78 18.25
C PHE A 81 15.16 -4.61 19.20
N PRO A 82 15.39 -4.86 20.50
CA PRO A 82 15.61 -3.79 21.48
C PRO A 82 16.85 -2.92 21.20
N PHE A 83 17.70 -3.32 20.26
CA PHE A 83 18.91 -2.59 19.85
C PHE A 83 18.80 -1.91 18.48
N LEU A 84 17.64 -1.98 17.81
CA LEU A 84 17.34 -1.19 16.61
C LEU A 84 16.61 0.09 17.06
N GLY A 85 17.35 1.01 17.70
CA GLY A 85 16.79 2.18 18.39
C GLY A 85 15.99 3.16 17.52
N ASN A 86 16.07 3.05 16.20
CA ASN A 86 15.40 3.92 15.24
C ASN A 86 14.28 3.22 14.45
N VAL A 87 13.69 2.16 14.99
CA VAL A 87 12.58 1.44 14.33
C VAL A 87 11.34 1.42 15.22
N ASN A 88 10.21 1.82 14.66
CA ASN A 88 8.89 1.73 15.25
C ASN A 88 8.21 0.42 14.81
N PRO A 89 7.98 -0.53 15.73
CA PRO A 89 7.38 -1.81 15.39
C PRO A 89 5.85 -1.73 15.21
N ASN A 90 5.23 -0.60 15.57
CA ASN A 90 3.79 -0.44 15.64
C ASN A 90 3.19 -0.29 14.23
N ILE A 91 2.28 -1.18 13.83
CA ILE A 91 1.59 -1.11 12.54
C ILE A 91 0.08 -1.18 12.66
N VAL A 92 -0.59 -0.86 11.55
CA VAL A 92 -1.98 -1.22 11.29
C VAL A 92 -1.96 -2.29 10.21
N ALA A 93 -2.36 -3.51 10.56
CA ALA A 93 -2.52 -4.59 9.61
C ALA A 93 -3.81 -4.36 8.80
N VAL A 94 -3.74 -4.56 7.49
CA VAL A 94 -4.85 -4.52 6.54
C VAL A 94 -4.86 -5.83 5.75
N LEU A 95 -5.86 -6.68 6.00
CA LEU A 95 -5.88 -8.09 5.55
C LEU A 95 -7.02 -8.42 4.58
N ASP A 96 -7.71 -7.40 4.04
CA ASP A 96 -8.76 -7.57 3.03
C ASP A 96 -8.47 -6.73 1.79
N VAL A 97 -9.01 -7.16 0.65
CA VAL A 97 -8.72 -6.54 -0.66
C VAL A 97 -9.12 -5.06 -0.69
N LYS A 98 -10.23 -4.69 -0.03
CA LYS A 98 -10.76 -3.32 -0.06
C LYS A 98 -9.92 -2.36 0.78
N SER A 99 -9.44 -2.78 1.95
CA SER A 99 -8.53 -1.96 2.76
C SER A 99 -7.11 -1.96 2.17
N PHE A 100 -6.66 -3.07 1.60
CA PHE A 100 -5.33 -3.20 1.02
C PHE A 100 -5.12 -2.29 -0.21
N SER A 101 -6.16 -2.07 -1.02
CA SER A 101 -6.05 -1.21 -2.21
C SER A 101 -5.60 0.21 -1.91
N TYR A 102 -5.89 0.74 -0.70
CA TYR A 102 -5.45 2.07 -0.29
C TYR A 102 -3.94 2.19 -0.10
N LEU A 103 -3.21 1.07 0.02
CA LEU A 103 -1.74 1.10 0.06
C LEU A 103 -1.11 1.53 -1.27
N PHE A 104 -1.87 1.57 -2.36
CA PHE A 104 -1.42 2.01 -3.68
C PHE A 104 -1.81 3.46 -4.00
N ASP A 105 -2.51 4.13 -3.09
CA ASP A 105 -2.87 5.54 -3.24
C ASP A 105 -1.73 6.42 -2.68
N MET A 106 -1.03 7.12 -3.58
CA MET A 106 0.12 7.97 -3.21
C MET A 106 -0.29 9.26 -2.52
N ASP A 107 -1.57 9.66 -2.59
CA ASP A 107 -2.08 10.81 -1.84
C ASP A 107 -2.33 10.46 -0.36
N LEU A 108 -2.43 9.16 -0.04
CA LEU A 108 -2.71 8.66 1.31
C LEU A 108 -1.49 8.05 1.99
N VAL A 109 -0.50 7.55 1.24
CA VAL A 109 0.62 6.77 1.78
C VAL A 109 1.96 7.27 1.26
N ASP A 110 2.85 7.65 2.17
CA ASP A 110 4.26 7.95 1.87
C ASP A 110 5.05 6.64 1.67
N LYS A 111 5.75 6.51 0.54
CA LYS A 111 6.58 5.32 0.20
C LYS A 111 8.07 5.52 0.44
N ARG A 112 8.48 6.65 1.02
CA ARG A 112 9.87 6.91 1.38
C ARG A 112 10.37 5.94 2.42
N ASP A 113 11.51 5.30 2.16
CA ASP A 113 12.26 4.52 3.14
C ASP A 113 11.50 3.31 3.76
N VAL A 114 10.36 2.87 3.20
CA VAL A 114 9.48 1.84 3.79
C VAL A 114 9.47 0.48 3.09
N LEU A 115 10.39 0.21 2.15
CA LEU A 115 10.40 -1.03 1.35
C LEU A 115 10.32 -2.32 2.20
N ILE A 116 11.01 -2.34 3.34
CA ILE A 116 11.07 -3.49 4.25
C ILE A 116 10.41 -3.17 5.61
N GLY A 117 9.43 -2.27 5.61
CA GLY A 117 8.81 -1.71 6.81
C GLY A 117 9.56 -0.49 7.33
N ASP A 118 9.42 -0.17 8.61
CA ASP A 118 10.01 1.02 9.25
C ASP A 118 11.54 0.91 9.48
N PHE A 119 12.22 0.09 8.68
CA PHE A 119 13.66 -0.09 8.73
C PHE A 119 14.24 0.13 7.35
N ARG A 120 15.31 0.94 7.29
CA ARG A 120 16.12 1.14 6.10
C ARG A 120 17.59 0.88 6.45
N PRO A 121 18.32 0.04 5.70
CA PRO A 121 19.74 -0.16 5.93
C PRO A 121 20.53 1.14 5.77
N SER A 122 21.75 1.21 6.34
CA SER A 122 22.63 2.38 6.18
C SER A 122 22.84 2.71 4.69
N LEU A 123 23.07 3.98 4.36
CA LEU A 123 23.48 4.38 3.02
C LEU A 123 24.80 3.72 2.62
N ASP A 124 25.67 3.43 3.59
CA ASP A 124 26.96 2.76 3.35
C ASP A 124 26.78 1.37 2.73
N PHE A 125 25.69 0.67 3.07
CA PHE A 125 25.34 -0.61 2.47
C PHE A 125 25.06 -0.50 0.96
N TYR A 126 24.68 0.69 0.50
CA TYR A 126 24.38 1.01 -0.89
C TYR A 126 25.43 1.92 -1.55
N GLY A 127 26.61 2.08 -0.94
CA GLY A 127 27.65 2.96 -1.50
C GLY A 127 27.35 4.46 -1.37
N GLY A 128 26.66 4.86 -0.29
CA GLY A 128 26.37 6.26 0.02
C GLY A 128 25.14 6.85 -0.68
N ILE A 129 24.38 6.02 -1.39
CA ILE A 129 23.18 6.46 -2.13
C ILE A 129 21.89 5.86 -1.58
N ARG A 130 20.80 6.64 -1.60
CA ARG A 130 19.45 6.11 -1.39
C ARG A 130 18.94 5.56 -2.72
N VAL A 131 18.88 4.23 -2.81
CA VAL A 131 18.47 3.52 -4.03
C VAL A 131 16.98 3.72 -4.34
N GLY A 132 16.60 3.54 -5.62
CA GLY A 132 15.27 3.86 -6.14
C GLY A 132 14.10 3.26 -5.37
N VAL A 133 14.26 2.04 -4.85
CA VAL A 133 13.22 1.32 -4.08
C VAL A 133 12.86 1.96 -2.73
N PHE A 134 13.65 2.92 -2.25
CA PHE A 134 13.36 3.71 -1.05
C PHE A 134 12.95 5.15 -1.35
N LEU A 135 12.85 5.53 -2.63
CA LEU A 135 12.44 6.87 -3.03
C LEU A 135 10.92 6.92 -3.15
N ASP A 136 10.31 7.96 -2.59
CA ASP A 136 8.89 8.21 -2.81
C ASP A 136 8.62 8.72 -4.25
N THR A 137 7.39 8.53 -4.73
CA THR A 137 6.98 8.96 -6.08
C THR A 137 7.07 10.47 -6.29
N THR A 138 6.99 11.26 -5.21
CA THR A 138 7.17 12.72 -5.23
C THR A 138 8.63 13.15 -5.42
N GLU A 139 9.59 12.24 -5.27
CA GLU A 139 11.01 12.57 -5.39
C GLU A 139 11.46 12.54 -6.87
N PRO A 140 12.07 13.63 -7.40
CA PRO A 140 12.46 13.69 -8.81
C PRO A 140 13.43 12.58 -9.26
N LYS A 141 14.19 12.00 -8.33
CA LYS A 141 15.11 10.88 -8.60
C LYS A 141 14.35 9.57 -8.86
N HIS A 142 13.18 9.36 -8.25
CA HIS A 142 12.36 8.17 -8.45
C HIS A 142 11.99 8.00 -9.94
N ALA A 143 11.42 9.05 -10.54
CA ALA A 143 11.02 9.04 -11.96
C ALA A 143 12.21 8.74 -12.91
N LYS A 144 13.39 9.32 -12.64
CA LYS A 144 14.60 9.09 -13.44
C LYS A 144 15.07 7.64 -13.38
N VAL A 145 15.09 7.05 -12.17
CA VAL A 145 15.51 5.66 -11.97
C VAL A 145 14.52 4.70 -12.61
N CYS A 146 13.20 4.91 -12.43
CA CYS A 146 12.18 4.08 -13.07
C CYS A 146 12.26 4.12 -14.60
N MET A 147 12.43 5.31 -15.18
CA MET A 147 12.58 5.47 -16.64
C MET A 147 13.80 4.70 -17.16
N TYR A 148 14.93 4.79 -16.44
CA TYR A 148 16.14 4.06 -16.81
C TYR A 148 15.93 2.54 -16.77
N ILE A 149 15.30 2.01 -15.72
CA ILE A 149 15.01 0.57 -15.62
C ILE A 149 14.08 0.13 -16.75
N GLN A 150 13.02 0.90 -17.03
CA GLN A 150 12.09 0.60 -18.12
C GLN A 150 12.79 0.55 -19.48
N TYR A 151 13.76 1.44 -19.70
CA TYR A 151 14.54 1.46 -20.94
C TYR A 151 15.49 0.25 -21.05
N VAL A 152 16.18 -0.12 -19.97
CA VAL A 152 17.15 -1.22 -19.96
C VAL A 152 16.48 -2.60 -19.97
N ALA A 153 15.34 -2.76 -19.30
CA ALA A 153 14.63 -4.05 -19.22
C ALA A 153 13.83 -4.40 -20.49
N VAL A 154 13.70 -3.47 -21.44
CA VAL A 154 13.01 -3.66 -22.73
C VAL A 154 14.00 -3.89 -23.89
N CYS A 155 15.31 -3.82 -23.63
CA CYS A 155 16.37 -4.29 -24.54
C CYS A 155 16.78 -5.73 -24.19
#